data_AF-A0A315X152-F1
#
_entry.id   AF-A0A315X152-F1
#
_cell.length_a   1.000
_cell.length_b   1.000
_cell.length_c   1.000
_cell.angle_alpha   90.00
_cell.angle_beta   90.00
_cell.angle_gamma   90.00
#
_symmetry.space_group_name_H-M   'P 1'
#
loop_
_entity.id
_entity.type
_entity.pdbx_description
1 polymer ?
#
loop_
_entity_poly.entity_id
_entity_poly.type
_entity_poly.pdbx_seq_one_letter_code
_entity_poly.pdbx_strand_id
1 'polypeptide(L)'
;MKLTNDGYQQAIRVLQHCARPSGWFASGLPGGYAGLWARDSMTTSLGAALIKNKFKPTFKASLALLSKNQSALGQIPNAVGDYNEDRKSRVTFNTIDSTLWYIIGQHIYAQAYHDGSLLKKYKKNIDRAFLWLAYQDPNEDKLLVQQPTMDWQDAFPHKYGRVINTQALHYGALRLAGKKSQAEHIKKVVNGNIEKYLSLYDKKRGYYLPWVWKNHDGDREQETWFDTLGNLLAIITGLATPKIAEKILDYIEQKKINRPYPCQAIYPPLRPADKEWQSYFSKAISKPYDYLNGGIWPFIGGFYVAALVKTKRHSRALSELERLSHANKLGKDRVWEFNEWLGGRSGRPQGAPYQAWSAGTYLFARQSVLDKKVPFFNY
;
A
#
# COMPACT_ATOMS: atom_id res chain seq x y z
N MET A 1 -15.94 21.35 1.43
CA MET A 1 -15.24 21.52 2.74
C MET A 1 -15.96 20.93 3.98
N LYS A 2 -17.27 21.11 4.21
CA LYS A 2 -17.94 20.54 5.41
C LYS A 2 -17.75 19.02 5.52
N LEU A 3 -18.01 18.29 4.44
CA LEU A 3 -17.87 16.84 4.39
C LEU A 3 -16.44 16.34 4.68
N THR A 4 -15.42 17.05 4.17
CA THR A 4 -14.01 16.67 4.39
C THR A 4 -13.55 16.97 5.81
N ASN A 5 -14.17 17.95 6.49
CA ASN A 5 -13.94 18.20 7.91
C ASN A 5 -14.66 17.17 8.79
N ASP A 6 -15.88 16.78 8.44
CA ASP A 6 -16.58 15.69 9.14
C ASP A 6 -15.80 14.38 9.00
N GLY A 7 -15.36 14.05 7.79
CA GLY A 7 -14.54 12.88 7.52
C GLY A 7 -13.23 12.87 8.30
N TYR A 8 -12.60 14.03 8.51
CA TYR A 8 -11.39 14.14 9.33
C TYR A 8 -11.64 13.73 10.78
N GLN A 9 -12.71 14.26 11.40
CA GLN A 9 -13.07 13.91 12.77
C GLN A 9 -13.46 12.43 12.89
N GLN A 10 -14.17 11.89 11.89
CA GLN A 10 -14.56 10.49 11.87
C GLN A 10 -13.36 9.56 11.69
N ALA A 11 -12.41 9.89 10.81
CA ALA A 11 -11.19 9.10 10.65
C ALA A 11 -10.39 9.03 11.97
N ILE A 12 -10.29 10.13 12.73
CA ILE A 12 -9.66 10.12 14.06
C ILE A 12 -10.41 9.18 15.02
N ARG A 13 -11.76 9.17 15.01
CA ARG A 13 -12.55 8.24 15.82
C ARG A 13 -12.29 6.78 15.43
N VAL A 14 -12.25 6.47 14.13
CA VAL A 14 -11.88 5.13 13.66
C VAL A 14 -10.52 4.71 14.20
N LEU A 15 -9.50 5.58 14.09
CA LEU A 15 -8.19 5.29 14.66
C LEU A 15 -8.22 5.09 16.17
N GLN A 16 -9.03 5.83 16.93
CA GLN A 16 -9.20 5.58 18.37
C GLN A 16 -9.77 4.18 18.63
N HIS A 17 -10.70 3.70 17.80
CA HIS A 17 -11.23 2.34 17.90
C HIS A 17 -10.23 1.26 17.50
N CYS A 18 -9.28 1.56 16.60
CA CYS A 18 -8.25 0.62 16.16
C CYS A 18 -6.99 0.63 17.06
N ALA A 19 -6.78 1.67 17.86
CA ALA A 19 -5.62 1.79 18.73
C ALA A 19 -5.70 0.83 19.92
N ARG A 20 -4.65 0.04 20.12
CA ARG A 20 -4.48 -0.84 21.30
C ARG A 20 -3.11 -0.61 21.94
N PRO A 21 -2.91 -1.01 23.21
CA PRO A 21 -1.59 -0.95 23.85
C PRO A 21 -0.50 -1.75 23.09
N SER A 22 -0.89 -2.81 22.38
CA SER A 22 0.01 -3.63 21.56
C SER A 22 0.33 -3.04 20.18
N GLY A 23 -0.43 -2.04 19.73
CA GLY A 23 -0.28 -1.44 18.39
C GLY A 23 -1.62 -1.22 17.70
N TRP A 24 -1.57 -1.05 16.37
CA TRP A 24 -2.75 -0.91 15.53
C TRP A 24 -3.40 -2.26 15.27
N PHE A 25 -4.70 -2.37 15.52
CA PHE A 25 -5.54 -3.40 14.92
C PHE A 25 -5.97 -2.97 13.53
N ALA A 26 -6.19 -3.94 12.62
CA ALA A 26 -6.64 -3.64 11.26
C ALA A 26 -8.04 -3.01 11.23
N SER A 27 -8.94 -3.46 12.13
CA SER A 27 -10.30 -2.93 12.28
C SER A 27 -10.66 -2.68 13.75
N GLY A 28 -11.54 -1.69 13.98
CA GLY A 28 -11.92 -1.21 15.31
C GLY A 28 -13.10 -1.91 16.01
N LEU A 29 -13.77 -2.88 15.38
CA LEU A 29 -14.91 -3.58 16.01
C LEU A 29 -14.47 -4.60 17.08
N PRO A 30 -15.22 -4.76 18.19
CA PRO A 30 -15.10 -5.92 19.08
C PRO A 30 -15.32 -7.22 18.28
N GLY A 31 -14.41 -8.19 18.42
CA GLY A 31 -14.44 -9.44 17.64
C GLY A 31 -14.00 -9.31 16.18
N GLY A 32 -13.57 -8.12 15.74
CA GLY A 32 -12.88 -7.94 14.45
C GLY A 32 -11.45 -8.49 14.48
N TYR A 33 -10.64 -8.15 13.46
CA TYR A 33 -9.24 -8.53 13.33
C TYR A 33 -8.40 -8.19 14.58
N ALA A 34 -8.30 -9.13 15.53
CA ALA A 34 -7.59 -8.98 16.80
C ALA A 34 -6.07 -9.19 16.63
N GLY A 35 -5.50 -8.51 15.64
CA GLY A 35 -4.10 -8.62 15.28
C GLY A 35 -3.57 -7.36 14.63
N LEU A 36 -2.25 -7.23 14.69
CA LEU A 36 -1.51 -6.22 13.97
C LEU A 36 -1.06 -6.82 12.64
N TRP A 37 -1.45 -6.21 11.53
CA TRP A 37 -0.86 -6.44 10.22
C TRP A 37 0.17 -5.35 9.93
N ALA A 38 1.37 -5.74 9.50
CA ALA A 38 2.46 -4.81 9.26
C ALA A 38 2.08 -3.73 8.23
N ARG A 39 1.48 -4.15 7.11
CA ARG A 39 1.06 -3.21 6.05
C ARG A 39 -0.03 -2.24 6.53
N ASP A 40 -1.07 -2.74 7.20
CA ASP A 40 -2.19 -1.95 7.71
C ASP A 40 -1.70 -0.96 8.75
N SER A 41 -0.87 -1.43 9.68
CA SER A 41 -0.32 -0.65 10.78
C SER A 41 0.56 0.50 10.29
N MET A 42 1.46 0.23 9.34
CA MET A 42 2.36 1.27 8.82
C MET A 42 1.62 2.25 7.89
N THR A 43 0.70 1.75 7.07
CA THR A 43 -0.17 2.58 6.22
C THR A 43 -1.07 3.49 7.05
N THR A 44 -1.67 2.95 8.12
CA THR A 44 -2.45 3.71 9.11
C THR A 44 -1.62 4.84 9.72
N SER A 45 -0.37 4.51 10.05
CA SER A 45 0.53 5.42 10.75
C SER A 45 0.95 6.63 9.91
N LEU A 46 0.87 6.57 8.58
CA LEU A 46 1.07 7.73 7.70
C LEU A 46 0.13 8.88 8.07
N GLY A 47 -1.16 8.60 8.26
CA GLY A 47 -2.13 9.60 8.69
C GLY A 47 -2.07 9.88 10.17
N ALA A 48 -1.92 8.83 10.98
CA ALA A 48 -1.96 8.96 12.44
C ALA A 48 -0.85 9.86 12.98
N ALA A 49 0.34 9.80 12.37
CA ALA A 49 1.49 10.63 12.76
C ALA A 49 1.30 12.14 12.50
N LEU A 50 0.29 12.51 11.71
CA LEU A 50 -0.06 13.90 11.43
C LEU A 50 -1.03 14.47 12.49
N ILE A 51 -1.51 13.64 13.42
CA ILE A 51 -2.42 14.04 14.51
C ILE A 51 -1.62 14.34 15.79
N LYS A 52 -0.56 15.13 15.64
CA LYS A 52 0.39 15.47 16.71
C LYS A 52 0.85 14.18 17.43
N ASN A 53 0.96 14.20 18.76
CA ASN A 53 1.41 13.05 19.54
C ASN A 53 0.28 12.06 19.91
N LYS A 54 -0.97 12.27 19.46
CA LYS A 54 -2.14 11.50 19.92
C LYS A 54 -1.96 9.99 19.73
N PHE A 55 -1.40 9.59 18.60
CA PHE A 55 -1.20 8.17 18.25
C PHE A 55 0.27 7.75 18.27
N LYS A 56 1.17 8.58 18.81
CA LYS A 56 2.61 8.28 18.95
C LYS A 56 2.84 6.98 19.77
N PRO A 57 2.15 6.74 20.90
CA PRO A 57 2.32 5.48 21.65
C PRO A 57 1.92 4.25 20.85
N THR A 58 0.78 4.30 20.15
CA THR A 58 0.28 3.17 19.33
C THR A 58 1.22 2.87 18.16
N PHE A 59 1.73 3.89 17.47
CA PHE A 59 2.70 3.70 16.39
C PHE A 59 4.02 3.10 16.92
N LYS A 60 4.52 3.61 18.06
CA LYS A 60 5.71 3.05 18.74
C LYS A 60 5.50 1.58 19.14
N ALA A 61 4.34 1.24 19.70
CA ALA A 61 4.00 -0.12 20.10
C ALA A 61 3.95 -1.07 18.90
N SER A 62 3.35 -0.63 17.79
CA SER A 62 3.32 -1.39 16.53
C SER A 62 4.72 -1.75 16.03
N LEU A 63 5.62 -0.76 15.93
CA LEU A 63 7.00 -0.98 15.52
C LEU A 63 7.72 -1.92 16.49
N ALA A 64 7.54 -1.73 17.80
CA ALA A 64 8.14 -2.59 18.82
C ALA A 64 7.67 -4.04 18.73
N LEU A 65 6.38 -4.28 18.47
CA LEU A 65 5.81 -5.61 18.33
C LEU A 65 6.38 -6.33 17.09
N LEU A 66 6.48 -5.62 15.97
CA LEU A 66 7.10 -6.14 14.74
C LEU A 66 8.58 -6.45 14.94
N SER A 67 9.35 -5.56 15.57
CA SER A 67 10.77 -5.81 15.88
C SER A 67 10.96 -7.02 16.80
N LYS A 68 10.10 -7.19 17.81
CA LYS A 68 10.16 -8.32 18.75
C LYS A 68 9.95 -9.67 18.06
N ASN A 69 9.11 -9.70 17.02
CA ASN A 69 8.71 -10.93 16.33
C ASN A 69 9.42 -11.10 14.97
N GLN A 70 10.49 -10.34 14.70
CA GLN A 70 11.31 -10.53 13.50
C GLN A 70 11.90 -11.94 13.47
N SER A 71 11.88 -12.60 12.30
CA SER A 71 12.43 -13.94 12.14
C SER A 71 13.95 -13.97 12.33
N ALA A 72 14.51 -15.15 12.61
CA ALA A 72 15.95 -15.37 12.72
C ALA A 72 16.73 -14.90 11.46
N LEU A 73 16.11 -14.98 10.28
CA LEU A 73 16.71 -14.55 9.01
C LEU A 73 16.48 -13.07 8.68
N GLY A 74 15.70 -12.35 9.49
CA GLY A 74 15.49 -10.91 9.33
C GLY A 74 14.14 -10.50 8.71
N GLN A 75 13.29 -11.45 8.31
CA GLN A 75 11.95 -11.14 7.82
C GLN A 75 11.09 -10.55 8.94
N ILE A 76 10.39 -9.45 8.64
CA ILE A 76 9.36 -8.91 9.53
C ILE A 76 8.06 -9.69 9.30
N PRO A 77 7.33 -10.07 10.35
CA PRO A 77 6.07 -10.79 10.19
C PRO A 77 5.03 -9.94 9.44
N ASN A 78 4.21 -10.61 8.63
CA ASN A 78 3.06 -10.00 8.01
C ASN A 78 2.02 -9.61 9.07
N ALA A 79 1.77 -10.50 10.03
CA ALA A 79 0.85 -10.21 11.12
C ALA A 79 1.24 -10.89 12.44
N VAL A 80 0.83 -10.24 13.54
CA VAL A 80 1.04 -10.67 14.92
C VAL A 80 -0.27 -10.49 15.71
N GLY A 81 -0.82 -11.57 16.26
CA GLY A 81 -2.06 -11.56 17.05
C GLY A 81 -2.88 -12.83 16.89
N ASP A 82 -4.06 -12.83 17.49
CA ASP A 82 -4.97 -13.98 17.52
C ASP A 82 -6.04 -13.79 16.45
N TYR A 83 -5.73 -14.21 15.22
CA TYR A 83 -6.63 -14.04 14.08
C TYR A 83 -6.73 -15.28 13.19
N ASN A 84 -5.92 -16.31 13.42
CA ASN A 84 -5.91 -17.51 12.61
C ASN A 84 -5.70 -18.75 13.50
N GLU A 85 -6.81 -19.42 13.84
CA GLU A 85 -6.81 -20.65 14.64
C GLU A 85 -6.17 -21.82 13.86
N ASP A 86 -6.35 -21.86 12.53
CA ASP A 86 -5.83 -22.93 11.66
C ASP A 86 -4.30 -23.01 11.65
N ARG A 87 -3.63 -21.86 11.70
CA ARG A 87 -2.15 -21.78 11.65
C ARG A 87 -1.47 -22.16 12.97
N LYS A 88 -2.21 -22.29 14.07
CA LYS A 88 -1.69 -22.57 15.42
C LYS A 88 -0.48 -21.68 15.80
N SER A 89 -0.42 -20.46 15.27
CA SER A 89 0.66 -19.50 15.50
C SER A 89 0.11 -18.09 15.58
N ARG A 90 0.56 -17.34 16.59
CA ARG A 90 0.26 -15.91 16.77
C ARG A 90 1.08 -15.01 15.85
N VAL A 91 2.02 -15.56 15.10
CA VAL A 91 2.91 -14.83 14.19
C VAL A 91 2.87 -15.50 12.82
N THR A 92 2.53 -14.72 11.80
CA THR A 92 2.58 -15.19 10.41
C THR A 92 3.58 -14.39 9.61
N PHE A 93 4.42 -15.13 8.90
CA PHE A 93 5.25 -14.65 7.81
C PHE A 93 4.61 -15.10 6.50
N ASN A 94 4.80 -14.31 5.45
CA ASN A 94 4.46 -14.69 4.07
C ASN A 94 4.69 -13.54 3.09
N THR A 95 4.97 -12.32 3.55
CA THR A 95 5.00 -11.17 2.65
C THR A 95 6.33 -10.43 2.65
N ILE A 96 6.64 -9.83 1.51
CA ILE A 96 7.80 -8.96 1.32
C ILE A 96 7.47 -7.51 1.71
N ASP A 97 6.22 -7.09 1.49
CA ASP A 97 5.74 -5.74 1.78
C ASP A 97 5.74 -5.40 3.27
N SER A 98 5.54 -6.39 4.16
CA SER A 98 5.63 -6.23 5.61
C SER A 98 6.99 -5.70 6.06
N THR A 99 8.07 -6.27 5.53
CA THR A 99 9.45 -5.86 5.82
C THR A 99 9.74 -4.46 5.28
N LEU A 100 9.27 -4.16 4.06
CA LEU A 100 9.41 -2.84 3.45
C LEU A 100 8.64 -1.76 4.22
N TRP A 101 7.38 -2.03 4.57
CA TRP A 101 6.55 -1.13 5.37
C TRP A 101 7.13 -0.89 6.76
N TYR A 102 7.70 -1.90 7.41
CA TYR A 102 8.38 -1.74 8.69
C TYR A 102 9.56 -0.78 8.60
N ILE A 103 10.42 -0.91 7.58
CA ILE A 103 11.54 0.01 7.37
C ILE A 103 11.02 1.43 7.14
N ILE A 104 10.05 1.60 6.25
CA ILE A 104 9.39 2.89 5.99
C ILE A 104 8.84 3.47 7.29
N GLY A 105 8.12 2.67 8.09
CA GLY A 105 7.52 3.08 9.35
C GLY A 105 8.54 3.56 10.39
N GLN A 106 9.70 2.90 10.51
CA GLN A 106 10.77 3.33 11.41
C GLN A 106 11.28 4.75 11.04
N HIS A 107 11.48 5.01 9.75
CA HIS A 107 11.94 6.32 9.28
C HIS A 107 10.85 7.39 9.40
N ILE A 108 9.60 7.05 9.08
CA ILE A 108 8.46 7.97 9.21
C ILE A 108 8.21 8.34 10.67
N TYR A 109 8.30 7.38 11.60
CA TYR A 109 8.21 7.67 13.03
C TYR A 109 9.27 8.69 13.45
N ALA A 110 10.53 8.46 13.04
CA ALA A 110 11.63 9.36 13.38
C ALA A 110 11.43 10.76 12.81
N GLN A 111 10.97 10.86 11.57
CA GLN A 111 10.70 12.14 10.92
C GLN A 111 9.50 12.87 11.55
N ALA A 112 8.37 12.18 11.76
CA ALA A 112 7.13 12.79 12.23
C ALA A 112 7.23 13.35 13.64
N TYR A 113 8.00 12.68 14.50
CA TYR A 113 8.12 13.05 15.92
C TYR A 113 9.47 13.65 16.28
N HIS A 114 10.34 13.89 15.30
CA HIS A 114 11.74 14.29 15.51
C HIS A 114 12.44 13.39 16.55
N ASP A 115 12.20 12.08 16.45
CA ASP A 115 12.52 11.08 17.48
C ASP A 115 13.25 9.88 16.88
N GLY A 116 14.58 9.98 16.83
CA GLY A 116 15.45 8.91 16.32
C GLY A 116 15.64 7.73 17.28
N SER A 117 14.96 7.70 18.44
CA SER A 117 15.22 6.67 19.47
C SER A 117 14.92 5.26 18.98
N LEU A 118 13.89 5.07 18.16
CA LEU A 118 13.53 3.75 17.62
C LEU A 118 14.52 3.28 16.55
N LEU A 119 15.01 4.18 15.70
CA LEU A 119 16.09 3.85 14.75
C LEU A 119 17.35 3.37 15.47
N LYS A 120 17.74 4.06 16.55
CA LYS A 120 18.88 3.62 17.38
C LYS A 120 18.61 2.28 18.05
N LYS A 121 17.45 2.13 18.69
CA LYS A 121 17.08 0.91 19.43
C LYS A 121 17.00 -0.32 18.52
N TYR A 122 16.40 -0.19 17.35
CA TYR A 122 16.13 -1.28 16.42
C TYR A 122 17.10 -1.34 15.24
N LYS A 123 18.27 -0.69 15.34
CA LYS A 123 19.29 -0.69 14.27
C LYS A 123 19.59 -2.10 13.76
N LYS A 124 19.85 -3.05 14.66
CA LYS A 124 20.13 -4.45 14.29
C LYS A 124 18.96 -5.11 13.55
N ASN A 125 17.72 -4.83 13.96
CA ASN A 125 16.53 -5.36 13.28
C ASN A 125 16.38 -4.75 11.87
N ILE A 126 16.62 -3.44 11.73
CA ILE A 126 16.56 -2.74 10.43
C ILE A 126 17.64 -3.27 9.49
N ASP A 127 18.87 -3.45 9.97
CA ASP A 127 19.97 -4.01 9.19
C ASP A 127 19.64 -5.43 8.70
N ARG A 128 19.08 -6.27 9.58
CA ARG A 128 18.63 -7.63 9.21
C ARG A 128 17.44 -7.63 8.26
N ALA A 129 16.54 -6.66 8.36
CA ALA A 129 15.43 -6.49 7.44
C ALA A 129 15.95 -6.16 6.02
N PHE A 130 16.92 -5.26 5.90
CA PHE A 130 17.60 -5.01 4.62
C PHE A 130 18.36 -6.23 4.10
N LEU A 131 19.04 -6.97 4.98
CA LEU A 131 19.74 -8.19 4.59
C LEU A 131 18.77 -9.26 4.04
N TRP A 132 17.65 -9.47 4.72
CA TRP A 132 16.62 -10.39 4.27
C TRP A 132 16.04 -10.00 2.90
N LEU A 133 15.80 -8.69 2.67
CA LEU A 133 15.38 -8.17 1.37
C LEU A 133 16.43 -8.42 0.30
N ALA A 134 17.73 -8.27 0.61
CA ALA A 134 18.80 -8.55 -0.33
C ALA A 134 18.80 -10.03 -0.78
N TYR A 135 18.39 -10.97 0.08
CA TYR A 135 18.20 -12.37 -0.31
C TYR A 135 17.00 -12.61 -1.24
N GLN A 136 16.10 -11.62 -1.40
CA GLN A 136 15.00 -11.69 -2.36
C GLN A 136 15.40 -11.17 -3.75
N ASP A 137 16.69 -10.94 -3.99
CA ASP A 137 17.26 -10.61 -5.30
C ASP A 137 18.10 -11.81 -5.81
N PRO A 138 17.46 -12.81 -6.45
CA PRO A 138 18.14 -14.03 -6.88
C PRO A 138 19.08 -13.81 -8.08
N ASN A 139 19.01 -12.66 -8.76
CA ASN A 139 19.80 -12.36 -9.96
C ASN A 139 20.89 -11.31 -9.71
N GLU A 140 21.05 -10.87 -8.46
CA GLU A 140 21.94 -9.78 -8.04
C GLU A 140 21.73 -8.43 -8.75
N ASP A 141 20.57 -8.20 -9.38
CA ASP A 141 20.25 -7.01 -10.17
C ASP A 141 19.63 -5.86 -9.34
N LYS A 142 19.49 -6.08 -8.04
CA LYS A 142 18.94 -5.19 -7.00
C LYS A 142 17.42 -5.02 -7.05
N LEU A 143 16.71 -5.76 -7.92
CA LEU A 143 15.25 -5.79 -7.93
C LEU A 143 14.76 -6.97 -7.10
N LEU A 144 13.84 -6.67 -6.19
CA LEU A 144 13.26 -7.71 -5.35
C LEU A 144 12.31 -8.58 -6.16
N VAL A 145 12.37 -9.88 -5.93
CA VAL A 145 11.49 -10.89 -6.47
C VAL A 145 10.58 -11.41 -5.37
N GLN A 146 9.31 -11.62 -5.69
CA GLN A 146 8.35 -12.21 -4.77
C GLN A 146 7.61 -13.40 -5.41
N GLN A 147 7.18 -14.33 -4.58
CA GLN A 147 6.23 -15.37 -4.94
C GLN A 147 4.80 -14.81 -4.99
N PRO A 148 3.82 -15.55 -5.53
CA PRO A 148 2.41 -15.18 -5.42
C PRO A 148 1.98 -14.87 -3.99
N THR A 149 1.01 -13.96 -3.84
CA THR A 149 0.38 -13.62 -2.54
C THR A 149 1.32 -13.06 -1.46
N MET A 150 2.51 -12.59 -1.84
CA MET A 150 3.51 -12.03 -0.93
C MET A 150 3.42 -10.50 -0.74
N ASP A 151 2.31 -9.86 -1.15
CA ASP A 151 2.07 -8.43 -0.91
C ASP A 151 0.62 -8.17 -0.46
N TRP A 152 0.14 -6.93 -0.51
CA TRP A 152 -1.22 -6.57 -0.10
C TRP A 152 -2.33 -7.33 -0.84
N GLN A 153 -2.07 -7.83 -2.06
CA GLN A 153 -2.99 -8.69 -2.78
C GLN A 153 -2.72 -10.16 -2.42
N ASP A 154 -2.79 -10.47 -1.12
CA ASP A 154 -2.46 -11.78 -0.55
C ASP A 154 -3.50 -12.88 -0.84
N ALA A 155 -4.59 -12.53 -1.51
CA ALA A 155 -5.54 -13.47 -2.10
C ALA A 155 -5.64 -13.30 -3.63
N PHE A 156 -4.63 -12.70 -4.29
CA PHE A 156 -4.56 -12.57 -5.75
C PHE A 156 -3.41 -13.43 -6.33
N PRO A 157 -3.69 -14.68 -6.67
CA PRO A 157 -2.67 -15.73 -6.83
C PRO A 157 -1.77 -15.67 -8.08
N HIS A 158 -1.95 -14.74 -9.03
CA HIS A 158 -1.11 -14.66 -10.23
C HIS A 158 -0.37 -13.31 -10.36
N LYS A 159 0.38 -12.97 -9.30
CA LYS A 159 1.22 -11.76 -9.22
C LYS A 159 2.53 -12.08 -8.51
N TYR A 160 3.60 -12.26 -9.27
CA TYR A 160 4.89 -12.76 -8.78
C TYR A 160 6.06 -12.23 -9.62
N GLY A 161 7.29 -12.60 -9.29
CA GLY A 161 8.47 -12.10 -9.97
C GLY A 161 8.80 -10.68 -9.48
N ARG A 162 9.12 -9.78 -10.42
CA ARG A 162 9.36 -8.38 -10.09
C ARG A 162 8.03 -7.62 -10.14
N VAL A 163 7.52 -7.26 -8.97
CA VAL A 163 6.20 -6.64 -8.80
C VAL A 163 6.33 -5.14 -8.57
N ILE A 164 5.53 -4.31 -9.25
CA ILE A 164 5.61 -2.85 -9.14
C ILE A 164 5.38 -2.33 -7.72
N ASN A 165 4.39 -2.88 -7.00
CA ASN A 165 4.12 -2.51 -5.61
C ASN A 165 5.38 -2.67 -4.73
N THR A 166 6.05 -3.81 -4.85
CA THR A 166 7.29 -4.11 -4.14
C THR A 166 8.44 -3.20 -4.56
N GLN A 167 8.61 -2.93 -5.86
CA GLN A 167 9.67 -2.01 -6.31
C GLN A 167 9.44 -0.58 -5.83
N ALA A 168 8.19 -0.11 -5.82
CA ALA A 168 7.83 1.22 -5.33
C ALA A 168 8.13 1.39 -3.84
N LEU A 169 7.77 0.39 -3.02
CA LEU A 169 8.07 0.35 -1.60
C LEU A 169 9.57 0.20 -1.32
N HIS A 170 10.28 -0.63 -2.08
CA HIS A 170 11.73 -0.78 -1.97
C HIS A 170 12.46 0.52 -2.26
N TYR A 171 12.10 1.20 -3.35
CA TYR A 171 12.63 2.53 -3.66
C TYR A 171 12.39 3.51 -2.49
N GLY A 172 11.15 3.57 -1.97
CA GLY A 172 10.81 4.43 -0.83
C GLY A 172 11.61 4.11 0.43
N ALA A 173 11.75 2.84 0.79
CA ALA A 173 12.52 2.38 1.94
C ALA A 173 14.01 2.75 1.83
N LEU A 174 14.61 2.55 0.64
CA LEU A 174 16.00 2.92 0.38
C LEU A 174 16.21 4.43 0.46
N ARG A 175 15.32 5.23 -0.13
CA ARG A 175 15.41 6.70 -0.09
C ARG A 175 15.31 7.23 1.35
N LEU A 176 14.35 6.74 2.13
CA LEU A 176 14.19 7.10 3.54
C LEU A 176 15.39 6.67 4.40
N ALA A 177 16.00 5.54 4.08
CA ALA A 177 17.21 5.04 4.74
C ALA A 177 18.51 5.69 4.25
N GLY A 178 18.44 6.66 3.32
CA GLY A 178 19.63 7.33 2.77
C GLY A 178 20.46 6.49 1.80
N LYS A 179 19.99 5.31 1.37
CA LYS A 179 20.65 4.40 0.41
C LYS A 179 20.42 4.87 -1.04
N LYS A 180 20.83 6.12 -1.34
CA LYS A 180 20.50 6.83 -2.59
C LYS A 180 20.99 6.10 -3.85
N SER A 181 22.20 5.56 -3.85
CA SER A 181 22.78 4.91 -5.05
C SER A 181 21.95 3.68 -5.47
N GLN A 182 21.59 2.81 -4.52
CA GLN A 182 20.73 1.66 -4.78
C GLN A 182 19.33 2.08 -5.25
N ALA A 183 18.74 3.10 -4.63
CA ALA A 183 17.45 3.62 -5.06
C ALA A 183 17.49 4.13 -6.51
N GLU A 184 18.51 4.90 -6.88
CA GLU A 184 18.64 5.42 -8.25
C GLU A 184 18.91 4.32 -9.28
N HIS A 185 19.62 3.25 -8.93
CA HIS A 185 19.74 2.06 -9.79
C HIS A 185 18.37 1.45 -10.09
N ILE A 186 17.59 1.13 -9.06
CA ILE A 186 16.23 0.55 -9.20
C ILE A 186 15.36 1.47 -10.07
N LYS A 187 15.42 2.78 -9.84
CA LYS A 187 14.66 3.75 -10.64
C LYS A 187 15.04 3.72 -12.11
N LYS A 188 16.33 3.58 -12.44
CA LYS A 188 16.79 3.47 -13.83
C LYS A 188 16.31 2.16 -14.47
N VAL A 189 16.38 1.03 -13.77
CA VAL A 189 15.92 -0.27 -14.30
C VAL A 189 14.40 -0.26 -14.51
N VAL A 190 13.64 0.06 -13.47
CA VAL A 190 12.16 0.02 -13.46
C VAL A 190 11.55 0.95 -14.53
N ASN A 191 12.19 2.11 -14.78
CA ASN A 191 11.76 3.07 -15.80
C ASN A 191 12.25 2.74 -17.22
N GLY A 192 13.05 1.69 -17.39
CA GLY A 192 13.56 1.23 -18.68
C GLY A 192 14.71 2.06 -19.24
N ASN A 193 15.50 2.70 -18.37
CA ASN A 193 16.70 3.44 -18.75
C ASN A 193 17.91 2.52 -18.92
N ILE A 194 18.00 1.48 -18.09
CA ILE A 194 19.01 0.41 -18.15
C ILE A 194 18.29 -0.94 -18.03
N GLU A 195 18.96 -2.04 -18.37
CA GLU A 195 18.45 -3.42 -18.20
C GLU A 195 16.98 -3.57 -18.66
N LYS A 196 16.67 -3.08 -19.86
CA LYS A 196 15.27 -2.88 -20.33
C LYS A 196 14.40 -4.13 -20.25
N TYR A 197 14.99 -5.31 -20.33
CA TYR A 197 14.31 -6.60 -20.19
C TYR A 197 13.68 -6.79 -18.79
N LEU A 198 14.17 -6.09 -17.76
CA LEU A 198 13.64 -6.07 -16.39
C LEU A 198 12.65 -4.92 -16.11
N SER A 199 12.52 -3.99 -17.05
CA SER A 199 11.74 -2.76 -16.83
C SER A 199 10.26 -3.05 -16.62
N LEU A 200 9.62 -2.36 -15.67
CA LEU A 200 8.17 -2.46 -15.45
C LEU A 200 7.39 -1.39 -16.23
N TYR A 201 8.01 -0.28 -16.59
CA TYR A 201 7.33 0.79 -17.31
C TYR A 201 7.04 0.41 -18.78
N ASP A 202 5.77 0.25 -19.13
CA ASP A 202 5.34 0.04 -20.51
C ASP A 202 5.02 1.39 -21.17
N LYS A 203 5.86 1.80 -22.12
CA LYS A 203 5.73 3.10 -22.82
C LYS A 203 4.44 3.23 -23.63
N LYS A 204 3.94 2.13 -24.20
CA LYS A 204 2.74 2.08 -25.05
C LYS A 204 1.49 2.29 -24.19
N ARG A 205 1.47 1.69 -23.00
CA ARG A 205 0.38 1.76 -22.03
C ARG A 205 0.42 3.01 -21.16
N GLY A 206 1.62 3.53 -20.90
CA GLY A 206 1.82 4.75 -20.09
C GLY A 206 1.80 4.51 -18.59
N TYR A 207 1.96 3.27 -18.14
CA TYR A 207 1.99 2.90 -16.72
C TYR A 207 2.96 1.74 -16.47
N TYR A 208 3.23 1.45 -15.20
CA TYR A 208 3.99 0.27 -14.81
C TYR A 208 3.10 -0.98 -14.85
N LEU A 209 3.61 -2.01 -15.51
CA LEU A 209 3.02 -3.35 -15.47
C LEU A 209 2.96 -3.85 -14.02
N PRO A 210 1.96 -4.68 -13.70
CA PRO A 210 1.77 -5.17 -12.34
C PRO A 210 2.93 -6.07 -11.91
N TRP A 211 3.48 -6.84 -12.85
CA TRP A 211 4.65 -7.68 -12.63
C TRP A 211 5.32 -8.13 -13.93
N VAL A 212 6.58 -8.57 -13.83
CA VAL A 212 7.35 -9.22 -14.91
C VAL A 212 8.17 -10.39 -14.39
N TRP A 213 8.31 -11.43 -15.20
CA TRP A 213 9.12 -12.60 -14.95
C TRP A 213 9.79 -13.11 -16.23
N LYS A 214 10.86 -13.91 -16.08
CA LYS A 214 11.55 -14.57 -17.19
C LYS A 214 11.01 -16.00 -17.29
N ASN A 215 10.45 -16.38 -18.43
CA ASN A 215 9.98 -17.76 -18.64
C ASN A 215 11.07 -18.66 -19.23
N HIS A 216 10.72 -19.93 -19.46
CA HIS A 216 11.62 -20.98 -19.91
C HIS A 216 12.14 -20.81 -21.35
N ASP A 217 11.45 -20.04 -22.19
CA ASP A 217 11.76 -19.90 -23.63
C ASP A 217 12.53 -18.61 -23.97
N GLY A 218 13.00 -17.89 -22.93
CA GLY A 218 13.67 -16.60 -23.10
C GLY A 218 12.71 -15.41 -23.28
N ASP A 219 11.41 -15.67 -23.24
CA ASP A 219 10.36 -14.68 -23.33
C ASP A 219 10.06 -14.04 -21.97
N ARG A 220 9.53 -12.82 -22.07
CA ARG A 220 9.07 -12.03 -20.93
C ARG A 220 7.64 -12.41 -20.60
N GLU A 221 7.46 -13.11 -19.48
CA GLU A 221 6.14 -13.31 -18.91
C GLU A 221 5.73 -12.06 -18.13
N GLN A 222 4.51 -11.58 -18.37
CA GLN A 222 4.01 -10.37 -17.76
C GLN A 222 2.49 -10.32 -17.86
N GLU A 223 1.93 -9.50 -17.01
CA GLU A 223 0.53 -9.10 -17.10
C GLU A 223 0.38 -7.66 -17.57
N THR A 224 -0.82 -7.31 -18.02
CA THR A 224 -1.07 -5.96 -18.55
C THR A 224 -2.28 -5.25 -17.94
N TRP A 225 -2.94 -5.86 -16.95
CA TRP A 225 -3.89 -5.14 -16.11
C TRP A 225 -3.14 -4.10 -15.25
N PHE A 226 -3.78 -2.97 -15.02
CA PHE A 226 -3.25 -1.86 -14.25
C PHE A 226 -3.35 -2.17 -12.76
N ASP A 227 -2.21 -2.31 -12.06
CA ASP A 227 -2.13 -2.33 -10.59
C ASP A 227 -2.20 -0.89 -10.07
N THR A 228 -3.34 -0.51 -9.50
CA THR A 228 -3.56 0.86 -9.05
C THR A 228 -2.64 1.23 -7.89
N LEU A 229 -2.53 0.38 -6.86
CA LEU A 229 -1.73 0.73 -5.68
C LEU A 229 -0.25 0.87 -6.04
N GLY A 230 0.31 -0.09 -6.78
CA GLY A 230 1.72 -0.07 -7.13
C GLY A 230 2.11 1.14 -7.99
N ASN A 231 1.26 1.51 -8.96
CA ASN A 231 1.47 2.71 -9.77
C ASN A 231 1.37 4.00 -8.92
N LEU A 232 0.42 4.08 -7.99
CA LEU A 232 0.29 5.24 -7.10
C LEU A 232 1.47 5.34 -6.12
N LEU A 233 1.90 4.23 -5.53
CA LEU A 233 3.08 4.21 -4.66
C LEU A 233 4.33 4.62 -5.43
N ALA A 234 4.48 4.23 -6.70
CA ALA A 234 5.60 4.68 -7.52
C ALA A 234 5.62 6.22 -7.67
N ILE A 235 4.46 6.87 -7.75
CA ILE A 235 4.35 8.34 -7.74
C ILE A 235 4.71 8.91 -6.37
N ILE A 236 4.11 8.37 -5.30
CA ILE A 236 4.29 8.87 -3.93
C ILE A 236 5.76 8.79 -3.49
N THR A 237 6.40 7.65 -3.73
CA THR A 237 7.80 7.44 -3.34
C THR A 237 8.79 8.12 -4.29
N GLY A 238 8.35 8.63 -5.45
CA GLY A 238 9.21 9.29 -6.43
C GLY A 238 9.98 8.34 -7.36
N LEU A 239 9.63 7.06 -7.38
CA LEU A 239 10.13 6.09 -8.35
C LEU A 239 9.70 6.51 -9.77
N ALA A 240 8.44 6.94 -9.91
CA ALA A 240 7.92 7.53 -11.14
C ALA A 240 8.55 8.90 -11.41
N THR A 241 9.02 9.11 -12.63
CA THR A 241 9.38 10.45 -13.10
C THR A 241 8.12 11.30 -13.27
N PRO A 242 8.21 12.64 -13.27
CA PRO A 242 7.04 13.51 -13.50
C PRO A 242 6.25 13.11 -14.75
N LYS A 243 6.94 12.81 -15.86
CA LYS A 243 6.31 12.39 -17.12
C LYS A 243 5.55 11.06 -17.00
N ILE A 244 6.10 10.10 -16.25
CA ILE A 244 5.42 8.81 -16.00
C ILE A 244 4.22 9.02 -15.08
N ALA A 245 4.37 9.83 -14.03
CA ALA A 245 3.30 10.15 -13.09
C ALA A 245 2.09 10.79 -13.78
N GLU A 246 2.29 11.75 -14.69
CA GLU A 246 1.20 12.34 -15.47
C GLU A 246 0.44 11.28 -16.27
N LYS A 247 1.15 10.40 -16.99
CA LYS A 247 0.52 9.34 -17.80
C LYS A 247 -0.29 8.35 -16.97
N ILE A 248 0.21 7.96 -15.80
CA ILE A 248 -0.50 7.09 -14.87
C ILE A 248 -1.82 7.75 -14.42
N LEU A 249 -1.76 9.02 -14.02
CA LEU A 249 -2.94 9.74 -13.54
C LEU A 249 -3.96 9.97 -14.67
N ASP A 250 -3.49 10.27 -15.89
CA ASP A 250 -4.34 10.37 -17.07
C ASP A 250 -5.02 9.03 -17.39
N TYR A 251 -4.30 7.91 -17.28
CA TYR A 251 -4.87 6.58 -17.48
C TYR A 251 -6.00 6.29 -16.47
N ILE A 252 -5.81 6.62 -15.19
CA ILE A 252 -6.84 6.49 -14.15
C ILE A 252 -8.11 7.27 -14.54
N GLU A 253 -7.96 8.51 -14.99
CA GLU A 253 -9.09 9.36 -15.37
C GLU A 253 -9.78 8.87 -16.66
N GLN A 254 -9.00 8.56 -17.70
CA GLN A 254 -9.51 8.08 -18.99
C GLN A 254 -10.28 6.77 -18.86
N LYS A 255 -9.78 5.83 -18.04
CA LYS A 255 -10.43 4.53 -17.79
C LYS A 255 -11.45 4.56 -16.65
N LYS A 256 -11.64 5.72 -16.01
CA LYS A 256 -12.57 5.93 -14.89
C LYS A 256 -12.32 4.95 -13.74
N ILE A 257 -11.05 4.62 -13.46
CA ILE A 257 -10.63 3.72 -12.36
C ILE A 257 -10.97 4.34 -10.99
N ASN A 258 -11.07 5.66 -10.94
CA ASN A 258 -11.51 6.45 -9.80
C ASN A 258 -13.06 6.62 -9.72
N ARG A 259 -13.84 5.78 -10.39
CA ARG A 259 -15.31 5.86 -10.41
C ARG A 259 -15.97 4.53 -10.02
N PRO A 260 -17.12 4.56 -9.30
CA PRO A 260 -17.80 5.75 -8.77
C PRO A 260 -17.01 6.48 -7.66
N TYR A 261 -16.05 5.82 -7.03
CA TYR A 261 -15.19 6.37 -5.98
C TYR A 261 -13.71 6.00 -6.21
N PRO A 262 -12.75 6.78 -5.68
CA PRO A 262 -11.34 6.47 -5.78
C PRO A 262 -10.93 5.35 -4.80
N CYS A 263 -10.21 4.29 -5.21
CA CYS A 263 -9.99 3.80 -6.57
C CYS A 263 -10.15 2.28 -6.63
N GLN A 264 -10.50 1.74 -7.80
CA GLN A 264 -10.48 0.30 -8.06
C GLN A 264 -9.07 -0.28 -7.88
N ALA A 265 -8.97 -1.48 -7.31
CA ALA A 265 -7.71 -2.19 -7.05
C ALA A 265 -6.90 -2.47 -8.32
N ILE A 266 -7.57 -2.98 -9.36
CA ILE A 266 -6.99 -3.27 -10.67
C ILE A 266 -7.94 -2.83 -11.79
N TYR A 267 -7.40 -2.65 -13.00
CA TYR A 267 -8.21 -2.41 -14.21
C TYR A 267 -7.58 -2.97 -15.50
N PRO A 268 -8.36 -3.59 -16.40
CA PRO A 268 -9.71 -4.08 -16.16
C PRO A 268 -9.68 -5.22 -15.13
N PRO A 269 -10.81 -5.54 -14.48
CA PRO A 269 -10.89 -6.77 -13.70
C PRO A 269 -10.79 -7.99 -14.61
N LEU A 270 -10.11 -9.03 -14.12
CA LEU A 270 -9.98 -10.31 -14.79
C LEU A 270 -11.33 -11.03 -14.84
N ARG A 271 -11.61 -11.67 -15.97
CA ARG A 271 -12.83 -12.41 -16.26
C ARG A 271 -12.48 -13.86 -16.61
N PRO A 272 -13.39 -14.82 -16.40
CA PRO A 272 -13.15 -16.23 -16.75
C PRO A 272 -12.75 -16.50 -18.20
N ALA A 273 -13.12 -15.62 -19.13
CA ALA A 273 -12.79 -15.75 -20.55
C ALA A 273 -11.44 -15.12 -20.94
N ASP A 274 -10.79 -14.41 -20.01
CA ASP A 274 -9.49 -13.79 -20.26
C ASP A 274 -8.41 -14.88 -20.32
N LYS A 275 -7.42 -14.72 -21.20
CA LYS A 275 -6.31 -15.69 -21.35
C LYS A 275 -5.51 -15.84 -20.05
N GLU A 276 -5.46 -14.75 -19.31
CA GLU A 276 -4.78 -14.55 -18.03
C GLU A 276 -5.51 -15.24 -16.86
N TRP A 277 -6.76 -15.67 -17.08
CA TRP A 277 -7.57 -16.30 -16.04
C TRP A 277 -7.11 -17.73 -15.76
N GLN A 278 -6.67 -17.94 -14.53
CA GLN A 278 -6.39 -19.24 -13.96
C GLN A 278 -7.57 -19.78 -13.14
N SER A 279 -7.77 -21.11 -13.15
CA SER A 279 -8.92 -21.77 -12.50
C SER A 279 -9.07 -21.41 -11.02
N TYR A 280 -7.97 -21.20 -10.30
CA TYR A 280 -7.97 -20.84 -8.88
C TYR A 280 -8.49 -19.43 -8.57
N PHE A 281 -8.58 -18.50 -9.55
CA PHE A 281 -9.19 -17.18 -9.29
C PHE A 281 -10.66 -17.31 -8.89
N SER A 282 -11.35 -18.32 -9.42
CA SER A 282 -12.73 -18.64 -9.01
C SER A 282 -12.84 -19.06 -7.54
N LYS A 283 -11.74 -19.60 -6.97
CA LYS A 283 -11.66 -20.11 -5.59
C LYS A 283 -11.12 -19.07 -4.60
N ALA A 284 -10.29 -18.13 -5.07
CA ALA A 284 -9.56 -17.17 -4.24
C ALA A 284 -10.39 -15.96 -3.76
N ILE A 285 -11.69 -15.93 -4.03
CA ILE A 285 -12.57 -14.75 -3.98
C ILE A 285 -12.20 -13.73 -5.06
N SER A 286 -13.23 -13.17 -5.67
CA SER A 286 -13.32 -11.89 -6.41
C SER A 286 -13.88 -12.08 -7.82
N LYS A 287 -15.22 -12.06 -7.93
CA LYS A 287 -15.90 -11.83 -9.21
C LYS A 287 -15.38 -10.50 -9.80
N PRO A 288 -15.51 -10.27 -11.11
CA PRO A 288 -15.15 -8.99 -11.68
C PRO A 288 -15.81 -7.83 -10.91
N TYR A 289 -15.00 -6.85 -10.50
CA TYR A 289 -15.37 -5.70 -9.67
C TYR A 289 -15.62 -5.98 -8.18
N ASP A 290 -15.24 -7.15 -7.67
CA ASP A 290 -15.26 -7.45 -6.24
C ASP A 290 -13.83 -7.48 -5.68
N TYR A 291 -13.70 -7.07 -4.41
CA TYR A 291 -12.50 -7.23 -3.59
C TYR A 291 -11.19 -6.87 -4.33
N LEU A 292 -10.25 -7.82 -4.51
CA LEU A 292 -8.97 -7.58 -5.19
C LEU A 292 -9.09 -7.50 -6.72
N ASN A 293 -10.16 -8.06 -7.31
CA ASN A 293 -10.40 -8.07 -8.74
C ASN A 293 -11.24 -6.84 -9.18
N GLY A 294 -10.73 -5.65 -8.89
CA GLY A 294 -11.35 -4.39 -9.31
C GLY A 294 -12.41 -3.83 -8.36
N GLY A 295 -12.49 -4.34 -7.12
CA GLY A 295 -13.19 -3.64 -6.04
C GLY A 295 -12.52 -2.30 -5.73
N ILE A 296 -13.30 -1.33 -5.22
CA ILE A 296 -12.77 -0.02 -4.79
C ILE A 296 -12.26 -0.13 -3.35
N TRP A 297 -11.04 0.31 -3.12
CA TRP A 297 -10.45 0.33 -1.78
C TRP A 297 -10.20 1.78 -1.35
N PRO A 298 -10.89 2.29 -0.31
CA PRO A 298 -10.71 3.67 0.13
C PRO A 298 -9.27 4.00 0.50
N PHE A 299 -8.51 3.03 1.01
CA PHE A 299 -7.12 3.29 1.36
C PHE A 299 -6.27 3.65 0.11
N ILE A 300 -6.51 2.97 -1.03
CA ILE A 300 -5.91 3.29 -2.33
C ILE A 300 -6.36 4.67 -2.80
N GLY A 301 -7.63 5.01 -2.58
CA GLY A 301 -8.17 6.35 -2.85
C GLY A 301 -7.42 7.46 -2.12
N GLY A 302 -6.99 7.21 -0.88
CA GLY A 302 -6.12 8.14 -0.14
C GLY A 302 -4.77 8.37 -0.82
N PHE A 303 -4.12 7.30 -1.30
CA PHE A 303 -2.89 7.42 -2.08
C PHE A 303 -3.10 8.11 -3.43
N TYR A 304 -4.25 7.92 -4.09
CA TYR A 304 -4.58 8.59 -5.34
C TYR A 304 -4.69 10.11 -5.15
N VAL A 305 -5.40 10.56 -4.12
CA VAL A 305 -5.48 11.98 -3.78
C VAL A 305 -4.09 12.56 -3.49
N ALA A 306 -3.26 11.86 -2.72
CA ALA A 306 -1.90 12.30 -2.45
C ALA A 306 -1.04 12.34 -3.74
N ALA A 307 -1.23 11.39 -4.68
CA ALA A 307 -0.52 11.38 -5.95
C ALA A 307 -0.91 12.57 -6.83
N LEU A 308 -2.19 12.95 -6.87
CA LEU A 308 -2.66 14.18 -7.53
C LEU A 308 -2.01 15.44 -6.92
N VAL A 309 -1.86 15.48 -5.59
CA VAL A 309 -1.13 16.58 -4.93
C VAL A 309 0.35 16.58 -5.34
N LYS A 310 1.00 15.42 -5.35
CA LYS A 310 2.43 15.25 -5.72
C LYS A 310 2.72 15.82 -7.11
N THR A 311 1.78 15.67 -8.05
CA THR A 311 1.87 16.17 -9.42
C THR A 311 1.25 17.55 -9.61
N LYS A 312 0.94 18.27 -8.52
CA LYS A 312 0.37 19.64 -8.53
C LYS A 312 -1.02 19.74 -9.17
N ARG A 313 -1.75 18.63 -9.35
CA ARG A 313 -3.16 18.60 -9.77
C ARG A 313 -4.11 18.93 -8.62
N HIS A 314 -3.89 20.07 -7.96
CA HIS A 314 -4.52 20.41 -6.67
C HIS A 314 -6.05 20.50 -6.71
N SER A 315 -6.64 21.07 -7.77
CA SER A 315 -8.10 21.15 -7.91
C SER A 315 -8.74 19.78 -8.02
N ARG A 316 -8.11 18.88 -8.79
CA ARG A 316 -8.52 17.48 -8.92
C ARG A 316 -8.37 16.74 -7.59
N ALA A 317 -7.25 16.94 -6.89
CA ALA A 317 -7.03 16.34 -5.58
C ALA A 317 -8.13 16.70 -4.57
N LEU A 318 -8.56 17.98 -4.55
CA LEU A 318 -9.66 18.42 -3.69
C LEU A 318 -10.99 17.74 -4.05
N SER A 319 -11.33 17.67 -5.35
CA SER A 319 -12.55 16.99 -5.80
C SER A 319 -12.56 15.49 -5.47
N GLU A 320 -11.42 14.82 -5.65
CA GLU A 320 -11.29 13.39 -5.35
C GLU A 320 -11.24 13.12 -3.85
N LEU A 321 -10.73 14.05 -3.02
CA LEU A 321 -10.85 13.98 -1.56
C LEU A 321 -12.31 14.06 -1.10
N GLU A 322 -13.13 14.91 -1.74
CA GLU A 322 -14.56 14.96 -1.45
C GLU A 322 -15.26 13.65 -1.83
N ARG A 323 -14.93 13.05 -2.99
CA ARG A 323 -15.44 11.72 -3.36
C ARG A 323 -14.99 10.62 -2.40
N LEU A 324 -13.72 10.64 -1.99
CA LEU A 324 -13.21 9.70 -0.98
C LEU A 324 -13.93 9.88 0.35
N SER A 325 -14.27 11.11 0.73
CA SER A 325 -15.06 11.39 1.93
C SER A 325 -16.47 10.80 1.82
N HIS A 326 -17.09 10.84 0.63
CA HIS A 326 -18.35 10.14 0.38
C HIS A 326 -18.18 8.63 0.52
N ALA A 327 -17.17 8.03 -0.09
CA ALA A 327 -16.90 6.59 -0.01
C ALA A 327 -16.74 6.12 1.45
N ASN A 328 -15.97 6.86 2.26
CA ASN A 328 -15.76 6.56 3.68
C ASN A 328 -16.98 6.84 4.56
N LYS A 329 -17.88 7.74 4.12
CA LYS A 329 -19.15 8.03 4.80
C LYS A 329 -20.17 6.92 4.60
N LEU A 330 -20.09 6.15 3.52
CA LEU A 330 -20.95 4.97 3.35
C LEU A 330 -20.73 3.99 4.49
N GLY A 331 -21.72 3.12 4.67
CA GLY A 331 -21.60 1.95 5.52
C GLY A 331 -22.73 0.98 5.28
N LYS A 332 -22.54 -0.24 5.75
CA LYS A 332 -23.52 -1.32 5.63
C LYS A 332 -24.67 -1.08 6.60
N ASP A 333 -24.35 -0.64 7.81
CA ASP A 333 -25.29 -0.48 8.91
C ASP A 333 -25.37 0.98 9.38
N ARG A 334 -24.26 1.72 9.34
CA ARG A 334 -24.14 3.10 9.84
C ARG A 334 -23.33 3.98 8.90
N VAL A 335 -23.56 5.29 8.96
CA VAL A 335 -22.68 6.24 8.26
C VAL A 335 -21.31 6.31 8.93
N TRP A 336 -20.29 6.64 8.15
CA TRP A 336 -18.89 6.77 8.58
C TRP A 336 -18.28 5.48 9.09
N GLU A 337 -18.59 4.37 8.42
CA GLU A 337 -18.00 3.08 8.75
C GLU A 337 -16.55 2.97 8.29
N PHE A 338 -16.08 3.70 7.28
CA PHE A 338 -14.75 3.46 6.69
C PHE A 338 -14.57 1.96 6.36
N ASN A 339 -15.46 1.43 5.53
CA ASN A 339 -15.42 0.03 5.12
C ASN A 339 -14.12 -0.30 4.39
N GLU A 340 -13.75 -1.58 4.50
CA GLU A 340 -12.56 -2.16 3.89
C GLU A 340 -12.51 -1.94 2.37
N TRP A 341 -13.61 -2.26 1.70
CA TRP A 341 -13.72 -2.11 0.26
C TRP A 341 -15.17 -1.84 -0.14
N LEU A 342 -15.36 -1.42 -1.38
CA LEU A 342 -16.66 -1.15 -1.99
C LEU A 342 -16.73 -1.90 -3.33
N GLY A 343 -17.93 -2.32 -3.74
CA GLY A 343 -18.12 -2.93 -5.06
C GLY A 343 -17.66 -1.98 -6.17
N GLY A 344 -16.82 -2.45 -7.08
CA GLY A 344 -16.13 -1.63 -8.08
C GLY A 344 -17.07 -0.93 -9.08
N ARG A 345 -18.25 -1.51 -9.33
CA ARG A 345 -19.34 -0.89 -10.10
C ARG A 345 -20.39 -0.23 -9.21
N SER A 346 -20.87 -0.98 -8.22
CA SER A 346 -22.01 -0.58 -7.40
C SER A 346 -21.69 0.54 -6.42
N GLY A 347 -20.43 0.69 -6.03
CA GLY A 347 -20.01 1.57 -4.95
C GLY A 347 -20.60 1.20 -3.60
N ARG A 348 -21.15 -0.01 -3.43
CA ARG A 348 -21.75 -0.45 -2.16
C ARG A 348 -20.65 -0.89 -1.19
N PRO A 349 -20.71 -0.49 0.09
CA PRO A 349 -19.74 -0.87 1.10
C PRO A 349 -19.76 -2.37 1.39
N GLN A 350 -18.58 -2.96 1.56
CA GLN A 350 -18.35 -4.38 1.79
C GLN A 350 -17.18 -4.58 2.78
N GLY A 351 -16.96 -5.82 3.21
CA GLY A 351 -15.88 -6.14 4.15
C GLY A 351 -16.09 -5.57 5.55
N ALA A 352 -15.04 -5.57 6.37
CA ALA A 352 -15.14 -5.10 7.75
C ALA A 352 -15.22 -3.56 7.83
N PRO A 353 -16.04 -2.99 8.73
CA PRO A 353 -16.03 -1.55 9.00
C PRO A 353 -14.85 -1.17 9.90
N TYR A 354 -14.70 0.13 10.14
CA TYR A 354 -13.68 0.79 10.95
C TYR A 354 -12.27 0.38 10.59
N GLN A 355 -11.96 0.39 9.30
CA GLN A 355 -10.67 -0.04 8.78
C GLN A 355 -9.59 1.02 8.98
N ALA A 356 -8.52 0.64 9.67
CA ALA A 356 -7.48 1.55 10.15
C ALA A 356 -6.72 2.21 8.99
N TRP A 357 -6.32 1.43 7.98
CA TRP A 357 -5.64 1.94 6.79
C TRP A 357 -6.48 2.91 5.97
N SER A 358 -7.79 2.66 5.78
CA SER A 358 -8.72 3.59 5.11
C SER A 358 -8.81 4.92 5.85
N ALA A 359 -8.91 4.89 7.18
CA ALA A 359 -8.89 6.10 8.00
C ALA A 359 -7.52 6.81 7.97
N GLY A 360 -6.42 6.05 8.06
CA GLY A 360 -5.06 6.58 8.03
C GLY A 360 -4.71 7.25 6.70
N THR A 361 -4.95 6.59 5.56
CA THR A 361 -4.64 7.22 4.27
C THR A 361 -5.62 8.36 3.94
N TYR A 362 -6.85 8.35 4.48
CA TYR A 362 -7.74 9.51 4.39
C TYR A 362 -7.14 10.75 5.07
N LEU A 363 -6.63 10.60 6.29
CA LEU A 363 -5.94 11.68 7.01
C LEU A 363 -4.68 12.15 6.26
N PHE A 364 -3.89 11.22 5.75
CA PHE A 364 -2.71 11.51 4.93
C PHE A 364 -3.07 12.29 3.65
N ALA A 365 -4.13 11.87 2.95
CA ALA A 365 -4.64 12.52 1.75
C ALA A 365 -5.14 13.94 2.04
N ARG A 366 -5.95 14.11 3.09
CA ARG A 366 -6.46 15.41 3.50
C ARG A 366 -5.33 16.37 3.85
N GLN A 367 -4.36 15.93 4.65
CA GLN A 367 -3.21 16.76 5.00
C GLN A 367 -2.41 17.12 3.75
N SER A 368 -2.25 16.18 2.81
CA SER A 368 -1.59 16.46 1.54
C SER A 368 -2.26 17.59 0.75
N VAL A 369 -3.60 17.60 0.69
CA VAL A 369 -4.36 18.65 0.02
C VAL A 369 -4.19 20.01 0.71
N LEU A 370 -4.24 20.05 2.04
CA LEU A 370 -4.08 21.29 2.81
C LEU A 370 -2.69 21.89 2.63
N ASP A 371 -1.66 21.06 2.73
CA ASP A 371 -0.27 21.51 2.63
C ASP A 371 0.19 21.70 1.17
N LYS A 372 -0.65 21.29 0.20
CA LYS A 372 -0.28 21.16 -1.21
C LYS A 372 1.01 20.37 -1.43
N LYS A 373 1.29 19.43 -0.53
CA LYS A 373 2.55 18.67 -0.44
C LYS A 373 2.29 17.32 0.20
N VAL A 374 2.91 16.26 -0.30
CA VAL A 374 2.77 14.91 0.27
C VAL A 374 3.67 14.76 1.52
N PRO A 375 3.16 14.43 2.71
CA PRO A 375 4.01 14.25 3.89
C PRO A 375 5.01 13.09 3.75
N PHE A 376 6.14 13.18 4.46
CA PHE A 376 7.20 12.16 4.59
C PHE A 376 8.01 11.79 3.34
N PHE A 377 7.48 11.93 2.13
CA PHE A 377 8.14 11.51 0.90
C PHE A 377 8.68 12.70 0.08
N ASN A 378 9.33 13.69 0.73
CA ASN A 378 9.64 15.01 0.13
C ASN A 378 11.09 15.22 -0.33
N TYR A 379 11.76 14.14 -0.72
CA TYR A 379 13.17 14.15 -1.14
C TYR A 379 13.37 14.24 -2.66
#